data_AF-A0A4R1BEV7-F1
#
_entry.id   AF-A0A4R1BEV7-F1
#
_cell.length_a   1.000
_cell.length_b   1.000
_cell.length_c   1.000
_cell.angle_alpha   90.00
_cell.angle_beta   90.00
_cell.angle_gamma   90.00
#
_symmetry.space_group_name_H-M   'P 1'
#
loop_
_entity.id
_entity.type
_entity.pdbx_description
1 polymer ?
#
loop_
_entity_poly.entity_id
_entity_poly.type
_entity_poly.pdbx_seq_one_letter_code
_entity_poly.pdbx_strand_id
1 'polypeptide(L)'
;MLVAKFKGNLGKSSHGGESLYDHTMDCVKVAHKVLTDERFAPVDYLKQKRDQLLFAMFIHDVGKLDADFQAMLRAARAGEPLPPKRVKHEASTSDFEQLVVETQDEVKEHLWDVLGYKFTEEINLNDALAFTVSHHGMFYLSFEARNGQVLRRVRREWTVFNYGEQRRITLADLLFDYHPLGGLVIIADLLGSFCYEQRIADADEIIERAGSLRELIETLLHEGAAETVEESINQYDPRTYALRDLLTLLAGGLA
;
A
#
# COMPACT_ATOMS: atom_id res chain seq x y z
N MET A 1 -3.19 -19.71 1.33
CA MET A 1 -2.34 -19.55 0.13
C MET A 1 -1.62 -18.21 0.06
N LEU A 2 -2.29 -17.06 0.27
CA LEU A 2 -1.65 -15.74 0.13
C LEU A 2 -0.62 -15.47 1.23
N VAL A 3 -0.96 -15.78 2.48
CA VAL A 3 -0.05 -15.62 3.62
C VAL A 3 1.23 -16.43 3.42
N ALA A 4 1.10 -17.67 2.95
CA ALA A 4 2.24 -18.52 2.63
C ALA A 4 3.11 -17.95 1.49
N LYS A 5 2.48 -17.39 0.44
CA LYS A 5 3.21 -16.73 -0.65
C LYS A 5 3.96 -15.48 -0.17
N PHE A 6 3.38 -14.71 0.75
CA PHE A 6 4.04 -13.55 1.35
C PHE A 6 5.24 -13.96 2.19
N LYS A 7 5.11 -15.02 3.01
CA LYS A 7 6.23 -15.56 3.80
C LYS A 7 7.37 -16.08 2.94
N GLY A 8 7.06 -16.61 1.76
CA GLY A 8 8.04 -17.21 0.85
C GLY A 8 8.74 -16.25 -0.11
N ASN A 9 8.38 -14.96 -0.14
CA ASN A 9 8.92 -13.98 -1.09
C ASN A 9 9.48 -12.75 -0.39
N LEU A 10 10.31 -11.98 -1.08
CA LEU A 10 10.91 -10.76 -0.53
C LEU A 10 9.95 -9.58 -0.63
N GLY A 11 9.87 -8.78 0.42
CA GLY A 11 9.23 -7.47 0.46
C GLY A 11 10.22 -6.32 0.25
N LYS A 12 11.43 -6.48 0.79
CA LYS A 12 12.56 -5.52 0.70
C LYS A 12 13.87 -6.25 0.38
N SER A 13 14.84 -5.54 -0.21
CA SER A 13 16.18 -6.06 -0.52
C SER A 13 17.30 -5.52 0.39
N SER A 14 17.07 -4.39 1.05
CA SER A 14 17.98 -3.76 2.01
C SER A 14 18.18 -4.65 3.27
N HIS A 15 19.28 -4.44 4.00
CA HIS A 15 19.63 -5.14 5.25
C HIS A 15 19.65 -6.69 5.19
N GLY A 16 19.90 -7.28 4.02
CA GLY A 16 19.85 -8.74 3.84
C GLY A 16 18.46 -9.28 3.46
N GLY A 17 17.49 -8.38 3.31
CA GLY A 17 16.14 -8.64 2.83
C GLY A 17 15.13 -8.87 3.95
N GLU A 18 13.90 -8.48 3.64
CA GLU A 18 12.73 -8.68 4.49
C GLU A 18 11.73 -9.55 3.74
N SER A 19 11.01 -10.44 4.43
CA SER A 19 9.93 -11.16 3.78
C SER A 19 8.78 -10.20 3.43
N LEU A 20 8.04 -10.50 2.37
CA LEU A 20 6.87 -9.71 1.99
C LEU A 20 5.82 -9.74 3.11
N TYR A 21 5.75 -10.83 3.85
CA TYR A 21 4.89 -10.97 5.02
C TYR A 21 5.26 -10.00 6.14
N ASP A 22 6.53 -9.94 6.53
CA ASP A 22 6.97 -9.10 7.65
C ASP A 22 6.73 -7.62 7.33
N HIS A 23 7.16 -7.18 6.14
CA HIS A 23 6.88 -5.83 5.63
C HIS A 23 5.39 -5.50 5.68
N THR A 24 4.55 -6.36 5.09
CA THR A 24 3.10 -6.17 5.06
C THR A 24 2.53 -6.07 6.46
N MET A 25 2.95 -6.94 7.37
CA MET A 25 2.42 -6.96 8.73
C MET A 25 2.84 -5.74 9.53
N ASP A 26 4.03 -5.19 9.31
CA ASP A 26 4.44 -3.94 9.95
C ASP A 26 3.59 -2.76 9.47
N CYS A 27 3.30 -2.67 8.17
CA CYS A 27 2.36 -1.70 7.63
C CYS A 27 0.93 -1.91 8.16
N VAL A 28 0.48 -3.16 8.26
CA VAL A 28 -0.87 -3.48 8.77
C VAL A 28 -1.01 -3.14 10.25
N LYS A 29 0.01 -3.36 11.09
CA LYS A 29 0.00 -2.95 12.50
C LYS A 29 -0.14 -1.44 12.64
N VAL A 30 0.60 -0.67 11.83
CA VAL A 30 0.47 0.79 11.76
C VAL A 30 -0.95 1.19 11.38
N ALA A 31 -1.48 0.62 10.29
CA ALA A 31 -2.83 0.92 9.83
C ALA A 31 -3.89 0.56 10.88
N HIS A 32 -3.76 -0.59 11.54
CA HIS A 32 -4.64 -1.01 12.61
C HIS A 32 -4.65 -0.01 13.77
N LYS A 33 -3.46 0.37 14.26
CA LYS A 33 -3.33 1.34 15.36
C LYS A 33 -3.99 2.68 15.01
N VAL A 34 -3.73 3.20 13.79
CA VAL A 34 -4.36 4.42 13.28
C VAL A 34 -5.89 4.29 13.18
N LEU A 35 -6.41 3.15 12.71
CA LEU A 35 -7.85 2.92 12.55
C LEU A 35 -8.61 2.77 13.87
N THR A 36 -7.92 2.36 14.94
CA THR A 36 -8.54 2.08 16.26
C THR A 36 -8.31 3.19 17.29
N ASP A 37 -7.57 4.24 16.95
CA ASP A 37 -7.23 5.32 17.87
C ASP A 37 -7.96 6.61 17.46
N GLU A 38 -8.73 7.16 18.41
CA GLU A 38 -9.62 8.31 18.21
C GLU A 38 -8.86 9.61 17.89
N ARG A 39 -7.54 9.65 18.12
CA ARG A 39 -6.67 10.75 17.68
C ARG A 39 -6.62 10.85 16.15
N PHE A 40 -6.67 9.71 15.46
CA PHE A 40 -6.45 9.64 14.01
C PHE A 40 -7.72 9.32 13.23
N ALA A 41 -8.56 8.43 13.77
CA ALA A 41 -9.80 7.99 13.14
C ALA A 41 -11.02 8.59 13.88
N PRO A 42 -12.00 9.17 13.16
CA PRO A 42 -13.25 9.58 13.79
C PRO A 42 -13.93 8.41 14.52
N VAL A 43 -14.52 8.67 15.68
CA VAL A 43 -15.20 7.65 16.51
C VAL A 43 -16.29 6.93 15.70
N ASP A 44 -17.04 7.69 14.90
CA ASP A 44 -18.12 7.26 14.03
C ASP A 44 -17.66 6.85 12.61
N TYR A 45 -16.35 6.70 12.40
CA TYR A 45 -15.83 6.29 11.10
C TYR A 45 -16.39 4.91 10.71
N LEU A 46 -16.98 4.84 9.52
CA LEU A 46 -17.80 3.70 9.10
C LEU A 46 -17.00 2.39 9.14
N LYS A 47 -17.59 1.35 9.76
CA LYS A 47 -16.98 0.02 9.87
C LYS A 47 -16.57 -0.55 8.51
N GLN A 48 -17.40 -0.33 7.48
CA GLN A 48 -17.13 -0.76 6.12
C GLN A 48 -15.82 -0.16 5.58
N LYS A 49 -15.58 1.13 5.85
CA LYS A 49 -14.35 1.81 5.43
C LYS A 49 -13.14 1.33 6.22
N ARG A 50 -13.28 1.06 7.53
CA ARG A 50 -12.20 0.46 8.35
C ARG A 50 -11.80 -0.92 7.82
N ASP A 51 -12.78 -1.79 7.56
CA ASP A 51 -12.56 -3.13 6.98
C ASP A 51 -11.88 -3.03 5.62
N GLN A 52 -12.37 -2.14 4.77
CA GLN A 52 -11.80 -1.93 3.46
C GLN A 52 -10.34 -1.48 3.51
N LEU A 53 -10.01 -0.48 4.34
CA LEU A 53 -8.66 0.07 4.46
C LEU A 53 -7.68 -0.96 5.03
N LEU A 54 -8.08 -1.71 6.06
CA LEU A 54 -7.20 -2.71 6.67
C LEU A 54 -6.97 -3.89 5.72
N PHE A 55 -8.01 -4.33 5.01
CA PHE A 55 -7.85 -5.37 3.98
C PHE A 55 -6.94 -4.89 2.84
N ALA A 56 -7.18 -3.69 2.32
CA ALA A 56 -6.36 -3.08 1.27
C ALA A 56 -4.90 -2.92 1.71
N MET A 57 -4.66 -2.58 2.98
CA MET A 57 -3.32 -2.51 3.54
C MET A 57 -2.61 -3.87 3.50
N PHE A 58 -3.30 -4.94 3.88
CA PHE A 58 -2.69 -6.27 3.83
C PHE A 58 -2.32 -6.68 2.40
N ILE A 59 -3.12 -6.31 1.40
CA ILE A 59 -2.84 -6.72 0.00
C ILE A 59 -2.05 -5.68 -0.81
N HIS A 60 -1.66 -4.53 -0.24
CA HIS A 60 -1.13 -3.38 -1.00
C HIS A 60 0.04 -3.74 -1.93
N ASP A 61 0.88 -4.66 -1.48
CA ASP A 61 2.08 -5.13 -2.15
C ASP A 61 1.92 -6.50 -2.83
N VAL A 62 0.69 -6.98 -3.05
CA VAL A 62 0.46 -8.29 -3.69
C VAL A 62 1.16 -8.41 -5.05
N GLY A 63 1.29 -7.31 -5.79
CA GLY A 63 2.02 -7.25 -7.05
C GLY A 63 3.51 -7.55 -6.93
N LYS A 64 4.12 -7.48 -5.73
CA LYS A 64 5.52 -7.89 -5.50
C LYS A 64 5.70 -9.39 -5.68
N LEU A 65 4.64 -10.19 -5.74
CA LEU A 65 4.69 -11.61 -6.09
C LEU A 65 5.06 -11.86 -7.56
N ASP A 66 5.06 -10.82 -8.39
CA ASP A 66 5.52 -10.88 -9.78
C ASP A 66 6.96 -11.41 -9.86
N ALA A 67 7.19 -12.35 -10.78
CA ALA A 67 8.48 -13.03 -10.90
C ALA A 67 9.61 -12.09 -11.34
N ASP A 68 9.32 -11.12 -12.20
CA ASP A 68 10.29 -10.10 -12.62
C ASP A 68 10.58 -9.13 -11.48
N PHE A 69 9.57 -8.74 -10.70
CA PHE A 69 9.78 -7.91 -9.51
C PHE A 69 10.62 -8.63 -8.45
N GLN A 70 10.32 -9.90 -8.17
CA GLN A 70 11.15 -10.72 -7.27
C GLN A 70 12.58 -10.89 -7.79
N ALA A 71 12.78 -11.00 -9.10
CA ALA A 71 14.12 -11.06 -9.68
C ALA A 71 14.90 -9.75 -9.42
N MET A 72 14.24 -8.59 -9.53
CA MET A 72 14.83 -7.29 -9.18
C MET A 72 15.24 -7.23 -7.70
N LEU A 73 14.35 -7.62 -6.78
CA LEU A 73 14.68 -7.63 -5.34
C LEU A 73 15.83 -8.57 -4.99
N ARG A 74 15.87 -9.78 -5.58
CA ARG A 74 16.95 -10.75 -5.35
C ARG A 74 18.29 -10.23 -5.88
N ALA A 75 18.30 -9.64 -7.08
CA ALA A 75 19.50 -9.03 -7.65
C ALA A 75 20.02 -7.88 -6.77
N ALA A 76 19.13 -6.96 -6.36
CA ALA A 76 19.49 -5.86 -5.46
C ALA A 76 20.05 -6.36 -4.12
N ARG A 77 19.41 -7.37 -3.50
CA ARG A 77 19.88 -7.98 -2.25
C ARG A 77 21.26 -8.63 -2.40
N ALA A 78 21.53 -9.22 -3.55
CA ALA A 78 22.81 -9.86 -3.86
C ALA A 78 23.91 -8.88 -4.31
N GLY A 79 23.58 -7.59 -4.51
CA GLY A 79 24.50 -6.63 -5.12
C GLY A 79 24.79 -6.91 -6.59
N GLU A 80 23.90 -7.65 -7.26
CA GLU A 80 24.02 -8.01 -8.68
C GLU A 80 23.34 -6.96 -9.58
N PRO A 81 23.74 -6.85 -10.86
CA PRO A 81 23.06 -5.99 -11.82
C PRO A 81 21.56 -6.33 -11.93
N LEU A 82 20.72 -5.29 -11.94
CA LEU A 82 19.28 -5.46 -12.11
C LEU A 82 18.94 -6.11 -13.47
N PRO A 83 17.92 -6.98 -13.53
CA PRO A 83 17.45 -7.55 -14.78
C PRO A 83 17.11 -6.49 -15.85
N PRO A 84 17.27 -6.79 -17.16
CA PRO A 84 16.93 -5.86 -18.23
C PRO A 84 15.45 -5.47 -18.24
N LYS A 85 14.56 -6.44 -17.94
CA LYS A 85 13.13 -6.20 -17.78
C LYS A 85 12.87 -5.68 -16.36
N ARG A 86 12.28 -4.48 -16.27
CA ARG A 86 11.94 -3.85 -14.99
C ARG A 86 10.45 -3.56 -14.92
N VAL A 87 9.79 -4.13 -13.93
CA VAL A 87 8.35 -3.94 -13.68
C VAL A 87 8.13 -3.03 -12.47
N LYS A 88 6.90 -2.56 -12.28
CA LYS A 88 6.42 -1.82 -11.10
C LYS A 88 5.37 -2.72 -10.47
N HIS A 89 5.49 -3.05 -9.18
CA HIS A 89 4.61 -4.05 -8.56
C HIS A 89 3.15 -3.61 -8.57
N GLU A 90 2.87 -2.31 -8.46
CA GLU A 90 1.53 -1.74 -8.55
C GLU A 90 0.86 -2.05 -9.89
N ALA A 91 1.66 -2.11 -10.97
CA ALA A 91 1.17 -2.49 -12.30
C ALA A 91 0.88 -4.00 -12.41
N SER A 92 1.61 -4.83 -11.65
CA SER A 92 1.43 -6.29 -11.62
C SER A 92 0.27 -6.71 -10.70
N THR A 93 -0.28 -5.84 -9.86
CA THR A 93 -1.39 -6.15 -8.94
C THR A 93 -2.57 -6.82 -9.66
N SER A 94 -2.95 -6.37 -10.87
CA SER A 94 -4.07 -6.96 -11.61
C SER A 94 -3.87 -8.44 -11.97
N ASP A 95 -2.62 -8.92 -12.06
CA ASP A 95 -2.33 -10.33 -12.36
C ASP A 95 -2.63 -11.25 -11.16
N PHE A 96 -2.80 -10.67 -9.97
CA PHE A 96 -3.07 -11.39 -8.72
C PHE A 96 -4.52 -11.23 -8.23
N GLU A 97 -5.41 -10.66 -9.04
CA GLU A 97 -6.80 -10.41 -8.66
C GLU A 97 -7.53 -11.68 -8.22
N GLN A 98 -7.41 -12.76 -9.00
CA GLN A 98 -8.04 -14.04 -8.69
C GLN A 98 -7.52 -14.61 -7.35
N LEU A 99 -6.21 -14.47 -7.10
CA LEU A 99 -5.61 -14.89 -5.83
C LEU A 99 -6.19 -14.08 -4.66
N VAL A 100 -6.34 -12.76 -4.80
CA VAL A 100 -6.95 -11.90 -3.76
C VAL A 100 -8.39 -12.33 -3.49
N VAL A 101 -9.18 -12.61 -4.54
CA VAL A 101 -10.56 -13.11 -4.40
C VAL A 101 -10.60 -14.43 -3.63
N GLU A 102 -9.77 -15.38 -4.02
CA GLU A 102 -9.76 -16.73 -3.43
C GLU A 102 -9.23 -16.76 -1.99
N THR A 103 -8.50 -15.73 -1.55
CA THR A 103 -7.83 -15.68 -0.25
C THR A 103 -8.41 -14.67 0.72
N GLN A 104 -9.55 -14.03 0.40
CA GLN A 104 -10.16 -13.04 1.29
C GLN A 104 -10.43 -13.59 2.70
N ASP A 105 -11.00 -14.78 2.80
CA ASP A 105 -11.34 -15.38 4.09
C ASP A 105 -10.09 -15.79 4.87
N GLU A 106 -9.06 -16.31 4.18
CA GLU A 106 -7.74 -16.57 4.78
C GLU A 106 -7.15 -15.30 5.39
N VAL A 107 -7.21 -14.17 4.68
CA VAL A 107 -6.67 -12.90 5.18
C VAL A 107 -7.45 -12.41 6.38
N LYS A 108 -8.80 -12.47 6.34
CA LYS A 108 -9.65 -12.05 7.46
C LYS A 108 -9.40 -12.88 8.72
N GLU A 109 -9.33 -14.21 8.58
CA GLU A 109 -9.00 -15.13 9.68
C GLU A 109 -7.60 -14.85 10.23
N HIS A 110 -6.62 -14.69 9.34
CA HIS A 110 -5.25 -14.42 9.76
C HIS A 110 -5.10 -13.11 10.55
N LEU A 111 -5.77 -12.03 10.10
CA LEU A 111 -5.75 -10.74 10.79
C LEU A 111 -6.54 -10.75 12.08
N TRP A 112 -7.58 -11.57 12.19
CA TRP A 112 -8.23 -11.85 13.47
C TRP A 112 -7.25 -12.52 14.44
N ASP A 113 -6.53 -13.56 13.99
CA ASP A 113 -5.60 -14.29 14.85
C ASP A 113 -4.42 -13.43 15.34
N VAL A 114 -3.89 -12.55 14.48
CA VAL A 114 -2.71 -11.73 14.80
C VAL A 114 -3.06 -10.45 15.55
N LEU A 115 -4.17 -9.80 15.21
CA LEU A 115 -4.51 -8.45 15.72
C LEU A 115 -5.77 -8.43 16.57
N GLY A 116 -6.56 -9.50 16.60
CA GLY A 116 -7.91 -9.49 17.16
C GLY A 116 -8.89 -8.65 16.35
N TYR A 117 -8.56 -8.28 15.10
CA TYR A 117 -9.42 -7.45 14.27
C TYR A 117 -10.49 -8.28 13.57
N LYS A 118 -11.76 -8.04 13.90
CA LYS A 118 -12.90 -8.75 13.30
C LYS A 118 -13.46 -7.97 12.12
N PHE A 119 -13.33 -8.54 10.92
CA PHE A 119 -14.05 -8.08 9.73
C PHE A 119 -15.54 -8.44 9.85
N THR A 120 -16.42 -7.48 9.60
CA THR A 120 -17.88 -7.68 9.64
C THR A 120 -18.56 -7.24 8.36
N GLU A 121 -17.90 -6.41 7.55
CA GLU A 121 -18.45 -5.88 6.32
C GLU A 121 -17.86 -6.59 5.09
N GLU A 122 -18.59 -6.50 3.98
CA GLU A 122 -18.11 -6.98 2.68
C GLU A 122 -16.99 -6.08 2.15
N ILE A 123 -15.96 -6.72 1.58
CA ILE A 123 -14.84 -6.01 0.95
C ILE A 123 -15.19 -5.71 -0.50
N ASN A 124 -15.26 -4.42 -0.85
CA ASN A 124 -15.33 -3.99 -2.24
C ASN A 124 -13.95 -4.21 -2.89
N LEU A 125 -13.86 -5.21 -3.75
CA LEU A 125 -12.62 -5.58 -4.42
C LEU A 125 -12.07 -4.44 -5.32
N ASN A 126 -12.93 -3.63 -5.93
CA ASN A 126 -12.47 -2.53 -6.78
C ASN A 126 -11.73 -1.48 -5.96
N ASP A 127 -12.26 -1.12 -4.80
CA ASP A 127 -11.65 -0.15 -3.90
C ASP A 127 -10.37 -0.75 -3.28
N ALA A 128 -10.40 -2.03 -2.89
CA ALA A 128 -9.23 -2.73 -2.37
C ALA A 128 -8.08 -2.65 -3.36
N LEU A 129 -8.33 -3.04 -4.61
CA LEU A 129 -7.35 -2.98 -5.68
C LEU A 129 -6.97 -1.55 -6.02
N ALA A 130 -7.91 -0.59 -6.01
CA ALA A 130 -7.59 0.81 -6.26
C ALA A 130 -6.56 1.35 -5.26
N PHE A 131 -6.75 1.08 -3.96
CA PHE A 131 -5.74 1.40 -2.93
C PHE A 131 -4.40 0.72 -3.23
N THR A 132 -4.39 -0.57 -3.58
CA THR A 132 -3.14 -1.29 -3.88
C THR A 132 -2.42 -0.75 -5.11
N VAL A 133 -3.10 -0.22 -6.11
CA VAL A 133 -2.42 0.32 -7.30
C VAL A 133 -1.97 1.75 -7.07
N SER A 134 -2.69 2.52 -6.24
CA SER A 134 -2.46 3.95 -6.09
C SER A 134 -1.59 4.33 -4.89
N HIS A 135 -1.10 3.39 -4.08
CA HIS A 135 -0.37 3.70 -2.84
C HIS A 135 0.96 4.45 -3.05
N HIS A 136 1.52 4.43 -4.26
CA HIS A 136 2.66 5.30 -4.64
C HIS A 136 2.26 6.53 -5.45
N GLY A 137 0.96 6.81 -5.60
CA GLY A 137 0.42 8.00 -6.26
C GLY A 137 0.52 8.04 -7.79
N MET A 138 1.12 7.03 -8.43
CA MET A 138 1.39 7.04 -9.87
C MET A 138 0.28 6.39 -10.72
N PHE A 139 -0.36 5.35 -10.20
CA PHE A 139 -1.32 4.55 -10.95
C PHE A 139 -2.75 4.72 -10.46
N TYR A 140 -3.68 4.31 -11.32
CA TYR A 140 -5.10 4.27 -11.04
C TYR A 140 -5.73 3.01 -11.66
N LEU A 141 -6.90 2.62 -11.13
CA LEU A 141 -7.65 1.47 -11.63
C LEU A 141 -8.66 1.94 -12.69
N SER A 142 -8.50 1.46 -13.92
CA SER A 142 -9.33 1.78 -15.08
C SER A 142 -10.24 0.61 -15.44
N PHE A 143 -11.46 0.89 -15.90
CA PHE A 143 -12.44 -0.09 -16.36
C PHE A 143 -12.75 0.17 -17.84
N GLU A 144 -12.26 -0.71 -18.71
CA GLU A 144 -12.27 -0.50 -20.16
C GLU A 144 -13.15 -1.51 -20.89
N ALA A 145 -14.03 -1.02 -21.76
CA ALA A 145 -14.81 -1.82 -22.68
C ALA A 145 -13.93 -2.36 -23.82
N ARG A 146 -13.80 -3.68 -23.91
CA ARG A 146 -13.11 -4.38 -25.00
C ARG A 146 -13.92 -5.61 -25.39
N ASN A 147 -14.22 -5.74 -26.69
CA ASN A 147 -14.91 -6.91 -27.25
C ASN A 147 -16.21 -7.30 -26.49
N GLY A 148 -16.98 -6.31 -26.05
CA GLY A 148 -18.23 -6.52 -25.32
C GLY A 148 -18.07 -6.87 -23.82
N GLN A 149 -16.85 -6.84 -23.28
CA GLN A 149 -16.56 -7.07 -21.86
C GLN A 149 -15.92 -5.82 -21.23
N VAL A 150 -16.11 -5.65 -19.91
CA VAL A 150 -15.42 -4.61 -19.13
C VAL A 150 -14.23 -5.26 -18.44
N LEU A 151 -13.02 -4.81 -18.79
CA LEU A 151 -11.77 -5.30 -18.22
C LEU A 151 -11.18 -4.27 -17.26
N ARG A 152 -10.68 -4.74 -16.12
CA ARG A 152 -9.85 -3.93 -15.22
C ARG A 152 -8.44 -3.79 -15.79
N ARG A 153 -7.90 -2.57 -15.74
CA ARG A 153 -6.53 -2.26 -16.17
C ARG A 153 -5.90 -1.30 -15.19
N VAL A 154 -4.64 -1.55 -14.84
CA VAL A 154 -3.80 -0.54 -14.17
C VAL A 154 -3.28 0.43 -15.23
N ARG A 155 -3.51 1.72 -15.03
CA ARG A 155 -3.05 2.78 -15.94
C ARG A 155 -2.19 3.78 -15.18
N ARG A 156 -1.26 4.40 -15.90
CA ARG A 156 -0.48 5.54 -15.44
C ARG A 156 -1.14 6.83 -15.91
N GLU A 157 -0.79 7.94 -15.28
CA GLU A 157 -1.19 9.29 -15.70
C GLU A 157 -2.71 9.47 -15.72
N TRP A 158 -3.29 9.70 -14.54
CA TRP A 158 -4.73 9.86 -14.38
C TRP A 158 -5.34 11.05 -15.13
N THR A 159 -4.53 11.91 -15.73
CA THR A 159 -4.97 13.02 -16.61
C THR A 159 -5.25 12.57 -18.06
N VAL A 160 -4.87 11.35 -18.44
CA VAL A 160 -5.09 10.81 -19.79
C VAL A 160 -6.39 10.01 -19.84
N PHE A 161 -7.20 10.24 -20.89
CA PHE A 161 -8.41 9.46 -21.17
C PHE A 161 -8.11 8.34 -22.18
N ASN A 162 -8.32 7.09 -21.76
CA ASN A 162 -8.08 5.92 -22.60
C ASN A 162 -9.32 5.57 -23.43
N TYR A 163 -9.12 5.18 -24.69
CA TYR A 163 -10.23 4.76 -25.55
C TYR A 163 -10.94 3.53 -24.97
N GLY A 164 -12.26 3.64 -24.83
CA GLY A 164 -13.10 2.58 -24.26
C GLY A 164 -13.17 2.57 -22.73
N GLU A 165 -12.49 3.48 -22.03
CA GLU A 165 -12.64 3.61 -20.58
C GLU A 165 -14.05 4.08 -20.23
N GLN A 166 -14.75 3.30 -19.39
CA GLN A 166 -16.11 3.58 -18.93
C GLN A 166 -16.12 4.27 -17.57
N ARG A 167 -15.17 3.93 -16.70
CA ARG A 167 -14.96 4.55 -15.39
C ARG A 167 -13.54 4.28 -14.90
N ARG A 168 -13.11 5.02 -13.87
CA ARG A 168 -11.84 4.85 -13.18
C ARG A 168 -12.01 5.07 -11.67
N ILE A 169 -11.04 4.59 -10.89
CA ILE A 169 -10.86 4.92 -9.48
C ILE A 169 -9.42 5.40 -9.33
N THR A 170 -9.24 6.66 -8.96
CA THR A 170 -7.96 7.33 -8.77
C THR A 170 -7.65 7.51 -7.29
N LEU A 171 -6.41 7.88 -6.96
CA LEU A 171 -6.06 8.26 -5.59
C LEU A 171 -6.96 9.40 -5.08
N ALA A 172 -7.29 10.39 -5.92
CA ALA A 172 -8.16 11.49 -5.51
C ALA A 172 -9.55 11.00 -5.09
N ASP A 173 -10.16 10.08 -5.85
CA ASP A 173 -11.45 9.48 -5.50
C ASP A 173 -11.37 8.80 -4.13
N LEU A 174 -10.31 8.02 -3.88
CA LEU A 174 -10.09 7.35 -2.59
C LEU A 174 -9.89 8.34 -1.44
N LEU A 175 -9.18 9.45 -1.67
CA LEU A 175 -8.97 10.49 -0.66
C LEU A 175 -10.29 11.14 -0.24
N PHE A 176 -11.21 11.39 -1.17
CA PHE A 176 -12.54 11.93 -0.87
C PHE A 176 -13.46 10.89 -0.24
N ASP A 177 -13.57 9.71 -0.86
CA ASP A 177 -14.51 8.68 -0.42
C ASP A 177 -14.15 8.13 0.95
N TYR A 178 -12.86 8.08 1.31
CA TYR A 178 -12.39 7.56 2.59
C TYR A 178 -11.92 8.64 3.56
N HIS A 179 -12.18 9.92 3.27
CA HIS A 179 -11.79 11.03 4.14
C HIS A 179 -12.19 10.79 5.62
N PRO A 180 -11.29 11.04 6.59
CA PRO A 180 -9.93 11.58 6.44
C PRO A 180 -8.85 10.52 6.14
N LEU A 181 -9.20 9.24 6.13
CA LEU A 181 -8.26 8.12 6.12
C LEU A 181 -7.95 7.54 4.73
N GLY A 182 -8.35 8.22 3.65
CA GLY A 182 -8.05 7.75 2.28
C GLY A 182 -6.56 7.69 1.94
N GLY A 183 -5.70 8.41 2.67
CA GLY A 183 -4.24 8.33 2.54
C GLY A 183 -3.60 7.22 3.39
N LEU A 184 -4.38 6.45 4.16
CA LEU A 184 -3.83 5.58 5.20
C LEU A 184 -2.85 4.53 4.66
N VAL A 185 -3.17 3.91 3.52
CA VAL A 185 -2.30 2.87 2.93
C VAL A 185 -0.92 3.43 2.60
N ILE A 186 -0.86 4.69 2.16
CA ILE A 186 0.40 5.41 1.85
C ILE A 186 1.17 5.69 3.14
N ILE A 187 0.49 6.21 4.17
CA ILE A 187 1.09 6.60 5.45
C ILE A 187 1.64 5.37 6.16
N ALA A 188 0.89 4.27 6.17
CA ALA A 188 1.26 3.04 6.84
C ALA A 188 2.38 2.27 6.10
N ASP A 189 2.35 2.24 4.77
CA ASP A 189 3.47 1.71 3.98
C ASP A 189 4.76 2.50 4.23
N LEU A 190 4.67 3.84 4.18
CA LEU A 190 5.83 4.70 4.41
C LEU A 190 6.40 4.52 5.81
N LEU A 191 5.57 4.56 6.85
CA LEU A 191 6.03 4.43 8.24
C LEU A 191 6.60 3.02 8.52
N GLY A 192 5.95 1.96 8.03
CA GLY A 192 6.49 0.60 8.12
C GLY A 192 7.85 0.48 7.43
N SER A 193 7.96 1.01 6.21
CA SER A 193 9.21 1.06 5.45
C SER A 193 10.30 1.87 6.16
N PHE A 194 9.95 3.02 6.72
CA PHE A 194 10.90 3.86 7.45
C PHE A 194 11.44 3.17 8.70
N CYS A 195 10.58 2.52 9.47
CA CYS A 195 11.00 1.76 10.65
C CYS A 195 11.99 0.65 10.27
N TYR A 196 11.69 -0.09 9.19
CA TYR A 196 12.60 -1.12 8.67
C TYR A 196 13.97 -0.54 8.30
N GLU A 197 14.00 0.56 7.54
CA GLU A 197 15.26 1.16 7.08
C GLU A 197 16.10 1.75 8.22
N GLN A 198 15.44 2.30 9.24
CA GLN A 198 16.09 2.85 10.44
C GLN A 198 16.35 1.79 11.53
N ARG A 199 15.95 0.54 11.30
CA ARG A 199 16.03 -0.57 12.27
C ARG A 199 15.31 -0.27 13.58
N ILE A 200 14.19 0.43 13.48
CA ILE A 200 13.26 0.68 14.57
C ILE A 200 12.34 -0.55 14.66
N ALA A 201 12.25 -1.13 15.84
CA ALA A 201 11.55 -2.40 16.04
C ALA A 201 10.02 -2.28 15.86
N ASP A 202 9.45 -1.13 16.21
CA ASP A 202 8.04 -0.84 16.03
C ASP A 202 7.79 0.66 15.78
N ALA A 203 6.64 0.98 15.20
CA ALA A 203 6.25 2.35 14.90
C ALA A 203 5.59 3.07 16.09
N ASP A 204 5.53 2.44 17.27
CA ASP A 204 4.67 2.91 18.37
C ASP A 204 5.16 4.24 18.92
N GLU A 205 6.47 4.40 19.14
CA GLU A 205 7.07 5.65 19.58
C GLU A 205 6.83 6.80 18.59
N ILE A 206 6.74 6.51 17.29
CA ILE A 206 6.47 7.52 16.27
C ILE A 206 4.99 7.93 16.32
N ILE A 207 4.09 6.94 16.38
CA ILE A 207 2.64 7.17 16.43
C ILE A 207 2.23 7.89 17.71
N GLU A 208 2.85 7.57 18.85
CA GLU A 208 2.53 8.18 20.15
C GLU A 208 2.86 9.67 20.22
N ARG A 209 3.81 10.16 19.43
CA ARG A 209 4.18 11.58 19.35
C ARG A 209 3.17 12.43 18.59
N ALA A 210 2.23 11.82 17.86
CA ALA A 210 1.19 12.52 17.11
C ALA A 210 -0.16 12.51 17.84
N GLY A 211 -0.79 13.67 17.93
CA GLY A 211 -2.15 13.87 18.43
C GLY A 211 -3.22 13.85 17.35
N SER A 212 -2.83 13.87 16.06
CA SER A 212 -3.74 13.80 14.92
C SER A 212 -3.10 13.14 13.69
N LEU A 213 -3.90 12.77 12.69
CA LEU A 213 -3.38 12.17 11.45
C LEU A 213 -2.47 13.14 10.70
N ARG A 214 -2.80 14.43 10.74
CA ARG A 214 -1.97 15.49 10.18
C ARG A 214 -0.62 15.57 10.90
N GLU A 215 -0.62 15.61 12.23
CA GLU A 215 0.61 15.63 13.03
C GLU A 215 1.48 14.40 12.80
N LEU A 216 0.87 13.23 12.54
CA LEU A 216 1.60 12.02 12.16
C LEU A 216 2.34 12.22 10.83
N ILE A 217 1.67 12.77 9.81
CA ILE A 217 2.30 13.07 8.52
C ILE A 217 3.40 14.13 8.67
N GLU A 218 3.17 15.18 9.45
CA GLU A 218 4.16 16.22 9.74
C GLU A 218 5.39 15.64 10.47
N THR A 219 5.18 14.68 11.38
CA THR A 219 6.27 13.93 12.02
C THR A 219 7.09 13.15 10.99
N LEU A 220 6.45 12.39 10.08
CA LEU A 220 7.14 11.66 9.02
C LEU A 220 7.96 12.58 8.10
N LEU A 221 7.41 13.74 7.76
CA LEU A 221 8.09 14.77 6.96
C LEU A 221 9.29 15.38 7.68
N HIS A 222 9.21 15.55 9.00
CA HIS A 222 10.28 16.13 9.82
C HIS A 222 11.44 15.14 10.03
N GLU A 223 11.12 13.86 10.25
CA GLU A 223 12.09 12.77 10.48
C GLU A 223 12.82 12.34 9.19
N GLY A 224 12.47 12.90 8.04
CA GLY A 224 13.08 12.53 6.76
C GLY A 224 12.67 11.12 6.29
N ALA A 225 11.46 10.68 6.64
CA ALA A 225 10.99 9.34 6.32
C ALA A 225 10.83 9.12 4.81
N ALA A 226 10.35 10.14 4.09
CA ALA A 226 10.25 10.11 2.63
C ALA A 226 11.62 9.87 2.01
N GLU A 227 12.61 10.69 2.35
CA GLU A 227 13.96 10.64 1.79
C GLU A 227 14.63 9.29 2.09
N THR A 228 14.54 8.81 3.33
CA THR A 228 15.08 7.50 3.75
C THR A 228 14.51 6.37 2.89
N VAL A 229 13.19 6.35 2.73
CA VAL A 229 12.51 5.27 1.99
C VAL A 229 12.78 5.38 0.49
N GLU A 230 12.79 6.57 -0.09
CA GLU A 230 13.13 6.79 -1.50
C GLU A 230 14.56 6.32 -1.82
N GLU A 231 15.53 6.60 -0.96
CA GLU A 231 16.91 6.13 -1.11
C GLU A 231 16.99 4.60 -1.14
N SER A 232 16.24 3.91 -0.29
CA SER A 232 16.16 2.44 -0.30
C SER A 232 15.53 1.92 -1.59
N ILE A 233 14.39 2.47 -2.01
CA ILE A 233 13.69 2.00 -3.21
C ILE A 233 14.55 2.22 -4.47
N ASN A 234 15.30 3.31 -4.54
CA ASN A 234 16.20 3.62 -5.67
C ASN A 234 17.22 2.51 -5.95
N GLN A 235 17.53 1.63 -4.99
CA GLN A 235 18.43 0.50 -5.19
C GLN A 235 17.89 -0.55 -6.17
N TYR A 236 16.57 -0.75 -6.21
CA TYR A 236 15.93 -1.74 -7.09
C TYR A 236 14.98 -1.12 -8.11
N ASP A 237 14.51 0.11 -7.90
CA ASP A 237 13.65 0.80 -8.84
C ASP A 237 13.88 2.33 -8.86
N PRO A 238 14.77 2.86 -9.71
CA PRO A 238 15.13 4.29 -9.75
C PRO A 238 14.08 5.17 -10.47
N ARG A 239 12.90 4.64 -10.81
CA ARG A 239 11.89 5.33 -11.61
C ARG A 239 10.89 6.03 -10.69
N THR A 240 11.23 7.27 -10.36
CA THR A 240 10.39 8.32 -9.76
C THR A 240 9.94 8.07 -8.33
N TYR A 241 10.28 8.99 -7.43
CA TYR A 241 9.60 9.14 -6.15
C TYR A 241 9.41 10.62 -5.84
N ALA A 242 8.21 10.94 -5.38
CA ALA A 242 7.81 12.24 -4.87
C ALA A 242 7.01 11.99 -3.59
N LEU A 243 7.49 11.07 -2.74
CA LEU A 243 6.85 10.69 -1.48
C LEU A 243 6.69 11.91 -0.58
N ARG A 244 7.70 12.79 -0.56
CA ARG A 244 7.62 14.07 0.17
C ARG A 244 6.46 14.94 -0.33
N ASP A 245 6.31 15.09 -1.65
CA ASP A 245 5.23 15.89 -2.23
C ASP A 245 3.86 15.23 -1.96
N LEU A 246 3.78 13.91 -2.08
CA LEU A 246 2.59 13.12 -1.78
C LEU A 246 2.14 13.31 -0.32
N LEU A 247 3.06 13.18 0.64
CA LEU A 247 2.77 13.44 2.06
C LEU A 247 2.36 14.90 2.30
N THR A 248 3.00 15.84 1.63
CA THR A 248 2.65 17.27 1.75
C THR A 248 1.21 17.51 1.28
N LEU A 249 0.80 16.88 0.18
CA LEU A 249 -0.58 16.93 -0.31
C LEU A 249 -1.57 16.30 0.69
N LEU A 250 -1.22 15.13 1.26
CA LEU A 250 -2.05 14.47 2.27
C LEU A 250 -2.21 15.31 3.54
N ALA A 251 -1.15 15.94 4.03
CA ALA A 251 -1.21 16.83 5.19
C ALA A 251 -2.07 18.08 4.92
N GLY A 252 -1.98 18.65 3.71
CA GLY A 252 -2.77 19.81 3.30
C GLY A 252 -4.27 19.53 3.14
N GLY A 253 -4.65 18.30 2.77
CA GLY A 253 -6.05 17.88 2.63
C GLY A 253 -6.77 17.57 3.95
N LEU A 254 -6.06 17.65 5.09
CA LEU A 254 -6.58 17.41 6.44
C LEU A 254 -6.79 18.71 7.23
N ALA A 255 -6.77 19.86 6.55
CA ALA A 255 -6.97 21.19 7.12
C ALA A 255 -8.45 21.59 7.25
#